data_AF-A0A059LNA4-F1
#
_entry.id   AF-A0A059LNA4-F1
#
_cell.length_a   1.000
_cell.length_b   1.000
_cell.length_c   1.000
_cell.angle_alpha   90.00
_cell.angle_beta   90.00
_cell.angle_gamma   90.00
#
_symmetry.space_group_name_H-M   'P 1'
#
loop_
_entity.id
_entity.type
_entity.pdbx_description
1 polymer ?
#
loop_
_entity_poly.entity_id
_entity_poly.type
_entity_poly.pdbx_seq_one_letter_code
_entity_poly.pdbx_strand_id
1 'polypeptide(L)' 'MGVISSVVMQLATTVVIIGALKRAGVVKIEEDRINDSTSRMLFIQAVNVGETLVCKGEEIAKDIMGSVRS' A
#
# COMPACT_ATOMS: atom_id res chain seq x y z
N MET A 1 -13.56 -9.11 -20.30
CA MET A 1 -13.27 -9.30 -18.85
C MET A 1 -11.78 -9.25 -18.49
N GLY A 2 -10.83 -9.58 -19.39
CA GLY A 2 -9.40 -9.59 -19.05
C GLY A 2 -8.76 -8.23 -18.71
N VAL A 3 -9.15 -7.15 -19.41
CA VAL A 3 -8.53 -5.81 -19.24
C VAL A 3 -8.94 -5.12 -17.94
N ILE A 4 -10.18 -5.30 -17.48
CA ILE A 4 -10.66 -4.73 -16.22
C ILE A 4 -9.92 -5.38 -15.03
N SER A 5 -9.73 -6.70 -15.09
CA SER A 5 -8.97 -7.44 -14.07
C SER A 5 -7.52 -6.96 -13.98
N SER A 6 -6.85 -6.73 -15.11
CA SER A 6 -5.47 -6.25 -15.11
C SER A 6 -5.33 -4.85 -14.53
N VAL A 7 -6.27 -3.94 -14.82
CA VAL A 7 -6.24 -2.56 -14.27
C VAL A 7 -6.44 -2.56 -12.76
N VAL A 8 -7.41 -3.35 -12.26
CA VAL A 8 -7.64 -3.47 -10.82
C VAL A 8 -6.42 -4.07 -10.11
N MET A 9 -5.80 -5.10 -10.70
CA MET A 9 -4.60 -5.72 -10.15
C MET A 9 -3.43 -4.73 -10.09
N GLN A 10 -3.20 -3.97 -11.18
CA GLN A 10 -2.16 -2.95 -11.24
C GLN A 10 -2.37 -1.85 -10.19
N LEU A 11 -3.61 -1.38 -10.02
CA LEU A 11 -3.94 -0.42 -8.97
C LEU A 11 -3.65 -0.98 -7.59
N ALA A 12 -4.10 -2.20 -7.30
CA ALA A 12 -3.85 -2.85 -6.02
C ALA A 12 -2.35 -3.01 -5.74
N THR A 13 -1.58 -3.50 -6.71
CA THR A 13 -0.12 -3.65 -6.58
C THR A 13 0.56 -2.30 -6.37
N THR A 14 0.18 -1.28 -7.14
CA THR A 14 0.76 0.06 -7.03
C THR A 14 0.52 0.65 -5.65
N VAL A 15 -0.70 0.52 -5.13
CA VAL A 15 -1.06 0.99 -3.80
C VAL A 15 -0.22 0.31 -2.71
N VAL A 16 -0.05 -1.01 -2.77
CA VAL A 16 0.77 -1.76 -1.82
C VAL A 16 2.24 -1.33 -1.90
N ILE A 17 2.79 -1.16 -3.11
CA ILE A 17 4.18 -0.73 -3.30
C ILE A 17 4.41 0.67 -2.72
N ILE A 18 3.53 1.64 -3.03
CA ILE A 18 3.66 3.01 -2.52
C ILE A 18 3.54 3.01 -0.99
N GLY A 19 2.60 2.25 -0.43
CA GLY A 19 2.46 2.07 1.01
C GLY A 19 3.72 1.50 1.67
N ALA A 20 4.34 0.48 1.07
CA ALA A 20 5.59 -0.10 1.53
C ALA A 20 6.74 0.92 1.52
N LEU A 21 6.89 1.67 0.42
CA LEU A 21 7.93 2.69 0.28
C LEU A 21 7.76 3.83 1.29
N LYS A 22 6.52 4.26 1.53
CA LYS A 22 6.20 5.27 2.56
C LYS A 22 6.60 4.76 3.93
N ARG A 23 6.18 3.55 4.29
CA ARG A 23 6.49 2.91 5.58
C ARG A 23 7.99 2.74 5.82
N ALA A 24 8.73 2.36 4.78
CA ALA A 24 10.18 2.22 4.82
C ALA A 24 10.93 3.58 4.91
N GLY A 25 10.21 4.72 4.82
CA GLY A 25 10.80 6.05 4.82
C GLY A 25 11.51 6.42 3.52
N VAL A 26 11.34 5.65 2.45
CA VAL A 26 11.98 5.87 1.14
C VAL A 26 11.30 7.02 0.40
N VAL A 27 9.99 7.16 0.56
CA VAL A 27 9.21 8.25 -0.05
C VAL A 27 8.45 9.02 1.02
N LYS A 28 8.34 10.34 0.83
CA LYS A 28 7.50 11.22 1.63
C LYS A 28 6.31 11.67 0.79
N ILE A 29 5.10 11.50 1.30
CA ILE A 29 3.89 11.96 0.63
C ILE A 29 3.64 13.42 1.00
N GLU A 30 3.65 14.30 -0.01
CA GLU A 30 3.36 15.72 0.16
C GLU A 30 1.92 16.00 -0.31
N GLU A 31 0.97 15.82 0.60
CA GLU A 31 -0.47 15.91 0.34
C GLU A 31 -0.89 17.27 -0.27
N ASP A 32 -0.22 18.34 0.14
CA ASP A 32 -0.52 19.71 -0.29
C ASP A 32 -0.19 19.97 -1.76
N ARG A 33 0.58 19.09 -2.42
CA ARG A 33 0.86 19.20 -3.86
C ARG A 33 -0.27 18.70 -4.75
N ILE A 34 -1.26 18.02 -4.17
CA ILE A 34 -2.42 17.51 -4.93
C ILE A 34 -3.52 18.57 -4.88
N ASN A 35 -3.61 19.39 -5.93
CA ASN A 35 -4.54 20.54 -5.98
C ASN A 35 -6.01 20.15 -5.86
N ASP A 36 -6.40 19.01 -6.41
CA ASP A 36 -7.78 18.51 -6.34
C ASP A 36 -8.04 17.77 -5.01
N SER A 37 -9.02 18.26 -4.24
CA SER A 37 -9.31 17.74 -2.88
C SER A 37 -9.78 16.29 -2.89
N THR A 38 -10.54 15.88 -3.91
CA THR A 38 -11.05 14.52 -4.05
C THR A 38 -9.91 13.55 -4.37
N SER A 39 -9.07 13.90 -5.34
CA SER A 39 -7.91 13.11 -5.73
C SER A 39 -6.90 13.02 -4.58
N ARG A 40 -6.71 14.10 -3.83
CA ARG A 40 -5.87 14.11 -2.62
C ARG A 40 -6.39 13.09 -1.61
N MET A 41 -7.67 13.16 -1.27
CA MET A 41 -8.30 12.24 -0.32
C MET A 41 -8.17 10.77 -0.78
N LEU A 42 -8.51 10.49 -2.04
CA LEU A 42 -8.42 9.14 -2.61
C LEU A 42 -6.98 8.62 -2.62
N PHE A 43 -6.02 9.46 -2.99
CA PHE A 43 -4.61 9.10 -2.99
C PHE A 43 -4.10 8.79 -1.59
N ILE A 44 -4.38 9.66 -0.61
CA ILE A 44 -3.97 9.44 0.79
C ILE A 44 -4.59 8.16 1.34
N GLN A 45 -5.89 7.96 1.11
CA GLN A 45 -6.57 6.74 1.53
C GLN A 45 -5.94 5.50 0.91
N ALA A 46 -5.67 5.52 -0.40
CA ALA A 46 -5.02 4.44 -1.09
C ALA A 46 -3.65 4.13 -0.45
N VAL A 47 -2.79 5.14 -0.28
CA VAL A 47 -1.47 4.95 0.33
C VAL A 47 -1.56 4.38 1.75
N ASN A 48 -2.48 4.87 2.57
CA ASN A 48 -2.69 4.38 3.94
C ASN A 48 -3.22 2.94 3.97
N VAL A 49 -4.08 2.55 3.01
CA VAL A 49 -4.51 1.16 2.83
C VAL A 49 -3.30 0.28 2.47
N GLY A 50 -2.46 0.73 1.52
CA GLY A 50 -1.24 0.02 1.15
C GLY A 50 -0.30 -0.19 2.34
N GLU A 51 -0.07 0.84 3.13
CA GLU A 51 0.75 0.77 4.35
C GLU A 51 0.17 -0.22 5.36
N THR A 52 -1.15 -0.19 5.59
CA THR A 52 -1.84 -1.13 6.49
C THR A 52 -1.68 -2.58 6.03
N LEU A 53 -1.80 -2.84 4.72
CA LEU A 53 -1.62 -4.17 4.16
C LEU A 53 -0.19 -4.67 4.35
N VAL A 54 0.81 -3.80 4.20
CA VAL A 54 2.21 -4.13 4.43
C VAL A 54 2.46 -4.45 5.91
N CYS A 55 1.93 -3.64 6.84
CA CYS A 55 2.02 -3.91 8.29
C CYS A 55 1.48 -5.31 8.63
N LYS A 56 0.28 -5.63 8.14
CA LYS A 56 -0.34 -6.94 8.38
C LYS A 56 0.45 -8.07 7.72
N GLY A 57 0.98 -7.85 6.52
CA GLY A 57 1.84 -8.82 5.85
C GLY A 57 3.13 -9.11 6.64
N GLU A 58 3.74 -8.08 7.23
CA GLU A 58 4.90 -8.23 8.11
C GLU A 58 4.56 -9.00 9.40
N GLU A 59 3.40 -8.75 10.00
CA GLU A 59 2.91 -9.49 11.18
C GLU A 59 2.74 -10.98 10.86
N ILE A 60 2.03 -11.30 9.79
CA ILE A 60 1.81 -12.68 9.34
C ILE A 60 3.15 -13.37 9.03
N ALA A 61 4.08 -12.68 8.37
CA ALA A 61 5.38 -13.23 8.04
C ALA A 61 6.19 -13.55 9.31
N LYS A 62 6.12 -12.69 10.33
CA LYS A 62 6.75 -12.92 11.64
C LYS A 62 6.13 -14.11 12.35
N ASP A 63 4.81 -14.24 12.34
CA ASP A 63 4.10 -15.36 12.96
C ASP A 63 4.49 -16.71 12.32
N ILE A 64 4.54 -16.75 10.98
CA ILE A 64 4.98 -17.94 10.23
C ILE A 64 6.44 -18.28 10.55
N MET A 65 7.33 -17.28 10.52
CA MET A 65 8.75 -17.50 10.81
C MET A 65 9.00 -17.90 12.28
N GLY A 66 8.20 -17.41 13.21
CA GLY A 66 8.24 -17.78 14.62
C GLY A 66 7.77 -19.22 14.85
N SER A 67 6.71 -19.64 14.15
CA SER A 67 6.14 -20.99 14.22
C SER A 67 7.07 -22.08 13.67
N VAL A 68 7.85 -21.80 12.63
CA VAL A 68 8.81 -22.77 12.06
C VAL A 68 10.04 -23.01 12.97
N ARG A 69 10.30 -22.13 13.94
CA ARG A 69 11.45 -22.23 14.85
C ARG A 69 11.14 -22.90 16.21
N SER A 70 9.88 -23.22 16.51
CA SER A 70 9.47 -23.95 17.72
C SER A 70 9.32 -25.44 17.46
#